data_AF-A0A842YAK6-F1
#
_entry.id   AF-A0A842YAK6-F1
#
_cell.length_a   1.000
_cell.length_b   1.000
_cell.length_c   1.000
_cell.angle_alpha   90.00
_cell.angle_beta   90.00
_cell.angle_gamma   90.00
#
_symmetry.space_group_name_H-M   'P 1'
#
loop_
_entity.id
_entity.type
_entity.pdbx_description
1 polymer ?
#
loop_
_entity_poly.entity_id
_entity_poly.type
_entity_poly.pdbx_seq_one_letter_code
_entity_poly.pdbx_strand_id
1 'polypeptide(L)'
;MNKSHTTKITKRTQAINTSLRLKPYYYSQIAAKVAPHLEPINYDRWSDLHWKAQLEGDLTAPEAQEHAAFESANMATIEKVYQRLRNDKEIQAHIEKIKAHPWVRVVE
;
A
#
# COMPACT_ATOMS: atom_id res chain seq x y z
N MET A 1 5.96 2.63 -48.09
CA MET A 1 5.65 2.65 -46.64
C MET A 1 6.58 1.69 -45.91
N ASN A 2 7.30 2.19 -44.91
CA ASN A 2 8.50 1.53 -44.37
C ASN A 2 8.12 0.51 -43.27
N LYS A 3 8.17 -0.79 -43.59
CA LYS A 3 7.74 -1.90 -42.70
C LYS A 3 8.36 -1.82 -41.29
N SER A 4 9.59 -1.29 -41.18
CA SER A 4 10.31 -1.08 -39.92
C SER A 4 9.63 -0.12 -38.94
N HIS A 5 8.98 0.94 -39.43
CA HIS A 5 8.28 1.90 -38.58
C HIS A 5 6.97 1.32 -38.04
N THR A 6 6.22 0.60 -38.89
CA THR A 6 4.96 -0.06 -38.50
C THR A 6 5.21 -1.12 -37.43
N THR A 7 6.24 -1.96 -37.58
CA THR A 7 6.61 -2.98 -36.58
C THR A 7 7.00 -2.39 -35.21
N LYS A 8 7.67 -1.23 -35.18
CA LYS A 8 8.02 -0.56 -33.91
C LYS A 8 6.79 -0.03 -33.18
N ILE A 9 5.84 0.56 -33.90
CA ILE A 9 4.59 1.06 -33.33
C ILE A 9 3.76 -0.09 -32.75
N THR A 10 3.60 -1.19 -33.49
CA THR A 10 2.84 -2.36 -33.02
C THR A 10 3.46 -2.99 -31.76
N LYS A 11 4.79 -3.12 -31.70
CA LYS A 11 5.49 -3.62 -30.51
C LYS A 11 5.30 -2.71 -29.29
N ARG A 12 5.30 -1.39 -29.49
CA ARG A 12 5.08 -0.41 -28.40
C ARG A 12 3.65 -0.45 -27.90
N THR A 13 2.66 -0.53 -28.79
CA THR A 13 1.24 -0.65 -28.42
C THR A 13 0.93 -1.99 -27.72
N GLN A 14 1.55 -3.09 -28.16
CA GLN A 14 1.46 -4.39 -27.48
C GLN A 14 2.01 -4.30 -26.05
N ALA A 15 3.19 -3.71 -25.86
CA ALA A 15 3.81 -3.55 -24.55
C ALA A 15 2.98 -2.69 -23.59
N ILE A 16 2.34 -1.62 -24.08
CA ILE A 16 1.44 -0.76 -23.29
C ILE A 16 0.19 -1.53 -22.86
N ASN A 17 -0.46 -2.24 -23.79
CA ASN A 17 -1.68 -3.01 -23.50
C ASN A 17 -1.41 -4.18 -22.53
N THR A 18 -0.25 -4.84 -22.65
CA THR A 18 0.17 -5.87 -21.70
C THR A 18 0.43 -5.27 -20.32
N SER A 19 1.08 -4.11 -20.23
CA SER A 19 1.35 -3.43 -18.95
C SER A 19 0.06 -2.99 -18.23
N LEU A 20 -0.91 -2.46 -18.96
CA LEU A 20 -2.22 -2.04 -18.41
C LEU A 20 -3.03 -3.22 -17.85
N ARG A 21 -2.92 -4.41 -18.45
CA ARG A 21 -3.59 -5.63 -17.94
C ARG A 21 -2.89 -6.25 -16.74
N LEU A 22 -1.58 -6.08 -16.62
CA LEU A 22 -0.78 -6.72 -15.58
C LEU A 22 -0.80 -5.94 -14.25
N LYS A 23 -0.99 -4.63 -14.28
CA LYS A 23 -1.03 -3.80 -13.05
C LYS A 23 -2.12 -4.24 -12.04
N PRO A 24 -3.40 -4.44 -12.43
CA PRO A 24 -4.43 -4.93 -11.51
C PRO A 24 -4.15 -6.35 -11.00
N TYR A 25 -3.56 -7.20 -11.83
CA TYR A 25 -3.23 -8.58 -11.50
C TYR A 25 -2.09 -8.71 -10.48
N TYR A 26 -1.06 -7.86 -10.56
CA TYR A 26 0.00 -7.82 -9.56
C TYR A 26 -0.51 -7.22 -8.24
N TYR A 27 -1.37 -6.21 -8.31
CA TYR A 27 -1.97 -5.58 -7.13
C TYR A 27 -2.88 -6.56 -6.37
N SER A 28 -3.73 -7.31 -7.07
CA SER A 28 -4.62 -8.29 -6.41
C SER A 28 -3.85 -9.42 -5.72
N GLN A 29 -2.73 -9.88 -6.32
CA GLN A 29 -1.90 -10.92 -5.72
C GLN A 29 -1.18 -10.45 -4.46
N ILE A 30 -0.61 -9.25 -4.46
CA ILE A 30 0.06 -8.74 -3.25
C ILE A 30 -0.96 -8.43 -2.16
N ALA A 31 -2.13 -7.88 -2.51
CA ALA A 31 -3.21 -7.62 -1.56
C ALA A 31 -3.70 -8.92 -0.89
N ALA A 32 -3.89 -9.99 -1.66
CA ALA A 32 -4.30 -11.30 -1.13
C ALA A 32 -3.26 -11.91 -0.16
N LYS A 33 -1.98 -11.58 -0.34
CA LYS A 33 -0.90 -12.04 0.55
C LYS A 33 -0.73 -11.16 1.78
N VAL A 34 -0.97 -9.86 1.66
CA VAL A 34 -0.90 -8.91 2.78
C VAL A 34 -2.10 -9.06 3.72
N ALA A 35 -3.30 -9.31 3.18
CA ALA A 35 -4.55 -9.33 3.95
C ALA A 35 -4.52 -10.22 5.21
N PRO A 36 -3.97 -11.45 5.19
CA PRO A 36 -3.88 -12.29 6.39
C PRO A 36 -3.00 -11.73 7.52
N HIS A 37 -2.11 -10.79 7.22
CA HIS A 37 -1.24 -10.17 8.24
C HIS A 37 -1.85 -8.93 8.87
N LEU A 38 -2.93 -8.38 8.28
CA LEU A 38 -3.56 -7.16 8.77
C LEU A 38 -4.25 -7.43 10.10
N GLU A 39 -4.02 -6.53 11.05
CA GLU A 39 -4.70 -6.52 12.34
C GLU A 39 -5.55 -5.25 12.43
N PRO A 40 -6.75 -5.33 13.03
CA PRO A 40 -7.59 -4.15 13.18
C PRO A 40 -6.94 -3.13 14.11
N ILE A 41 -7.15 -1.85 13.80
CA ILE A 41 -6.80 -0.71 14.64
C ILE A 41 -8.04 0.14 14.87
N ASN A 42 -8.09 0.89 15.97
CA ASN A 42 -9.20 1.80 16.20
C ASN A 42 -8.90 3.17 15.59
N TYR A 43 -8.89 3.22 14.26
CA TYR A 43 -8.60 4.46 13.52
C TYR A 43 -9.75 5.47 13.65
N ASP A 44 -11.00 5.03 13.56
CA ASP A 44 -12.16 5.92 13.57
C ASP A 44 -12.20 6.73 14.87
N ARG A 45 -12.16 6.06 16.03
CA ARG A 45 -12.17 6.75 17.33
C ARG A 45 -10.92 7.60 17.56
N TRP A 46 -9.76 7.13 17.13
CA TRP A 46 -8.54 7.94 17.19
C TRP A 46 -8.71 9.22 16.36
N SER A 47 -9.27 9.11 15.14
CA SER A 47 -9.45 10.23 14.23
C SER A 47 -10.48 11.25 14.74
N ASP A 48 -11.55 10.79 15.37
CA ASP A 48 -12.54 11.66 16.01
C ASP A 48 -11.89 12.54 17.07
N LEU A 49 -11.10 11.93 17.96
CA LEU A 49 -10.38 12.64 19.03
C LEU A 49 -9.30 13.57 18.45
N HIS A 50 -8.58 13.11 17.43
CA HIS A 50 -7.57 13.90 16.74
C HIS A 50 -8.17 15.18 16.15
N TRP A 51 -9.26 15.05 15.38
CA TRP A 51 -9.90 16.19 14.73
C TRP A 51 -10.64 17.09 15.69
N LYS A 52 -11.26 16.53 16.74
CA LYS A 52 -11.82 17.31 17.83
C LYS A 52 -10.75 18.23 18.45
N ALA A 53 -9.57 17.68 18.76
CA ALA A 53 -8.45 18.45 19.29
C ALA A 53 -7.98 19.57 18.34
N GLN A 54 -8.00 19.32 17.03
CA GLN A 54 -7.55 20.29 16.02
C GLN A 54 -8.59 21.37 15.68
N LEU A 55 -9.88 21.06 15.75
CA LEU A 55 -10.96 21.90 15.21
C LEU A 55 -11.87 22.51 16.27
N GLU A 56 -12.10 21.82 17.38
CA GLU A 56 -13.09 22.20 18.41
C GLU A 56 -12.43 22.72 19.70
N GLY A 57 -11.11 22.59 19.84
CA GLY A 57 -10.34 22.99 21.01
C GLY A 57 -9.80 21.80 21.81
N ASP A 58 -9.32 22.06 23.02
CA ASP A 58 -8.63 21.05 23.82
C ASP A 58 -9.53 19.86 24.22
N LEU A 59 -8.98 18.65 24.15
CA LEU A 59 -9.62 17.45 24.68
C LEU A 59 -9.74 17.54 26.20
N THR A 60 -10.80 16.95 26.74
CA THR A 60 -10.88 16.71 28.18
C THR A 60 -9.78 15.73 28.62
N ALA A 61 -9.38 15.75 29.90
CA ALA A 61 -8.34 14.85 30.39
C ALA A 61 -8.62 13.35 30.11
N PRO A 62 -9.85 12.83 30.26
CA PRO A 62 -10.18 11.45 29.86
C PRO A 62 -10.01 11.21 28.36
N GLU A 63 -10.44 12.14 27.51
CA GLU A 63 -10.31 12.04 26.05
C GLU A 63 -8.85 12.09 25.59
N ALA A 64 -8.03 12.92 26.21
CA ALA A 64 -6.59 12.98 25.93
C ALA A 64 -5.89 11.67 26.34
N GLN A 65 -6.26 11.08 27.49
CA GLN A 65 -5.75 9.78 27.91
C GLN A 65 -6.19 8.66 26.95
N GLU A 66 -7.45 8.67 26.53
CA GLU A 66 -8.00 7.73 25.54
C GLU A 66 -7.27 7.87 24.19
N HIS A 67 -7.07 9.09 23.70
CA HIS A 67 -6.36 9.38 22.46
C HIS A 67 -4.92 8.86 22.50
N ALA A 68 -4.18 9.13 23.59
CA ALA A 68 -2.81 8.63 23.78
C ALA A 68 -2.75 7.10 23.85
N ALA A 69 -3.75 6.47 24.48
CA ALA A 69 -3.85 5.01 24.53
C ALA A 69 -4.08 4.42 23.12
N PHE A 70 -4.96 5.02 22.32
CA PHE A 70 -5.18 4.59 20.94
C PHE A 70 -3.95 4.81 20.06
N GLU A 71 -3.28 5.95 20.18
CA GLU A 71 -2.03 6.23 19.45
C GLU A 71 -1.00 5.12 19.70
N SER A 72 -0.73 4.83 20.97
CA SER A 72 0.24 3.81 21.38
C SER A 72 -0.15 2.41 20.90
N ALA A 73 -1.41 2.00 21.10
CA ALA A 73 -1.90 0.68 20.71
C ALA A 73 -1.93 0.49 19.18
N ASN A 74 -2.37 1.53 18.44
CA ASN A 74 -2.40 1.50 16.98
C ASN A 74 -0.98 1.46 16.42
N MET A 75 -0.05 2.24 16.97
CA MET A 75 1.37 2.22 16.57
C MET A 75 2.04 0.88 16.84
N ALA A 76 1.81 0.28 18.01
CA ALA A 76 2.34 -1.05 18.31
C ALA A 76 1.81 -2.11 17.32
N THR A 77 0.53 -2.03 16.97
CA THR A 77 -0.10 -2.92 15.97
C THR A 77 0.50 -2.71 14.59
N ILE A 78 0.63 -1.46 14.14
CA ILE A 78 1.21 -1.11 12.83
C ILE A 78 2.66 -1.60 12.72
N GLU A 79 3.49 -1.37 13.75
CA GLU A 79 4.88 -1.84 13.77
C GLU A 79 4.96 -3.36 13.69
N LYS A 80 4.12 -4.06 14.46
CA LYS A 80 4.04 -5.53 14.44
C LYS A 80 3.63 -6.07 13.07
N VAL A 81 2.61 -5.49 12.44
CA VAL A 81 2.18 -5.85 11.09
C VAL A 81 3.30 -5.58 10.08
N TYR A 82 3.93 -4.41 10.16
CA TYR A 82 5.05 -4.02 9.30
C TYR A 82 6.20 -5.03 9.40
N GLN A 83 6.64 -5.40 10.60
CA GLN A 83 7.72 -6.36 10.79
C GLN A 83 7.35 -7.76 10.26
N ARG A 84 6.09 -8.19 10.39
CA ARG A 84 5.64 -9.46 9.80
C ARG A 84 5.73 -9.42 8.27
N LEU A 85 5.21 -8.37 7.64
CA LEU A 85 5.25 -8.19 6.18
C LEU A 85 6.68 -8.10 5.65
N ARG A 86 7.55 -7.37 6.38
CA ARG A 86 8.96 -7.22 6.04
C ARG A 86 9.71 -8.55 6.06
N ASN A 87 9.40 -9.41 7.03
CA ASN A 87 10.08 -10.69 7.23
C ASN A 87 9.42 -11.85 6.46
N ASP A 88 8.26 -11.64 5.83
CA ASP A 88 7.58 -12.65 5.02
C ASP A 88 8.28 -12.84 3.66
N LYS A 89 8.93 -13.99 3.50
CA LYS A 89 9.72 -14.33 2.30
C LYS A 89 8.88 -14.36 1.03
N GLU A 90 7.61 -14.76 1.11
CA GLU A 90 6.74 -14.90 -0.06
C GLU A 90 6.28 -13.52 -0.55
N ILE A 91 5.95 -12.62 0.38
CA ILE A 91 5.65 -11.22 0.10
C ILE A 91 6.88 -10.53 -0.49
N GLN A 92 8.07 -10.71 0.11
CA GLN A 92 9.30 -10.12 -0.43
C GLN A 92 9.61 -10.65 -1.84
N ALA A 93 9.47 -11.96 -2.09
CA ALA A 93 9.65 -12.53 -3.43
C ALA A 93 8.66 -11.96 -4.46
N HIS A 94 7.41 -11.70 -4.07
CA HIS A 94 6.42 -11.05 -4.92
C HIS A 94 6.76 -9.59 -5.21
N ILE A 95 7.21 -8.84 -4.20
CA ILE A 95 7.65 -7.45 -4.36
C ILE A 95 8.80 -7.38 -5.37
N GLU A 96 9.80 -8.26 -5.25
CA GLU A 96 10.92 -8.29 -6.19
C GLU A 96 10.49 -8.66 -7.62
N LYS A 97 9.52 -9.57 -7.77
CA LYS A 97 8.91 -9.87 -9.08
C LYS A 97 8.21 -8.65 -9.69
N ILE A 98 7.52 -7.86 -8.88
CA ILE A 98 6.85 -6.63 -9.33
C ILE A 98 7.89 -5.57 -9.74
N LYS A 99 8.90 -5.32 -8.91
CA LYS A 99 9.99 -4.36 -9.19
C LYS A 99 10.80 -4.72 -10.43
N ALA A 100 11.01 -6.01 -10.69
CA ALA A 100 11.70 -6.47 -11.89
C ALA A 100 10.91 -6.17 -13.18
N HIS A 101 9.61 -5.88 -13.10
CA HIS A 101 8.78 -5.67 -14.26
C HIS A 101 9.11 -4.33 -14.97
N PRO A 102 9.27 -4.33 -16.31
CA PRO A 102 9.61 -3.12 -17.07
C PRO A 102 8.70 -1.90 -16.88
N TRP A 103 7.44 -2.04 -16.44
CA TRP A 103 6.57 -0.87 -16.25
C TRP A 103 6.83 -0.17 -14.92
N VAL A 104 7.40 -0.85 -13.92
CA VAL A 104 7.79 -0.26 -12.63
C VAL A 104 9.12 0.47 -12.77
N ARG A 105 10.11 -0.16 -13.43
CA ARG A 105 11.46 0.42 -13.65
C ARG A 105 11.48 1.69 -14.52
N VAL A 106 10.37 2.04 -15.16
CA VAL A 106 10.24 3.27 -15.98
C VAL A 106 9.76 4.46 -15.14
N VAL A 107 9.32 4.23 -13.90
CA VAL A 107 8.75 5.25 -12.99
C VAL A 107 9.74 5.64 -11.88
N GLU A 108 10.72 4.80 -11.55
CA GLU A 108 11.85 5.14 -10.65
C GLU A 108 13.02 5.78 -11.40
#